data_AF-A0A4R8HWV4-F1
#
_entry.id   AF-A0A4R8HWV4-F1
#
_cell.length_a   1.000
_cell.length_b   1.000
_cell.length_c   1.000
_cell.angle_alpha   90.00
_cell.angle_beta   90.00
_cell.angle_gamma   90.00
#
_symmetry.space_group_name_H-M   'P 1'
#
loop_
_entity.id
_entity.type
_entity.pdbx_description
1 polymer ?
#
loop_
_entity_poly.entity_id
_entity_poly.type
_entity_poly.pdbx_seq_one_letter_code
_entity_poly.pdbx_strand_id
1 'polypeptide(L)'
;MSYLSPPPAPAPVIVYKDVGGFVSEYQAQTEIYRREGREVRLHECRSACTMALSLPNVCVYPDSQVKFHLAYNPIDHQTDAGVSAELFNYYPAAVRERLGYLTRQYRVLSGNELISLGIRNCNGSDRTVVASRARRGAQTVASAAPAADPLGDLAQKVRGAVSQAFADPTSPPQGPIRLALAERDRLSANRAIDATPTASIRANEPAPAEAPEPPRRPPSVAFTSADAQKEAHSEPLPEIAASAPLIPGGQPILASGAFVLPLAGGVAH
;
A
#
# COMPACT_ATOMS: atom_id res chain seq x y z
N MET A 1 -0.61 -12.50 -4.32
CA MET A 1 0.33 -11.51 -4.86
C MET A 1 0.68 -10.52 -3.75
N SER A 2 1.91 -10.02 -3.73
CA SER A 2 2.38 -9.00 -2.79
C SER A 2 2.31 -7.61 -3.43
N TYR A 3 2.49 -6.56 -2.62
CA TYR A 3 2.45 -5.18 -3.08
C TYR A 3 3.66 -4.81 -3.95
N LEU A 4 4.82 -5.43 -3.75
CA LEU A 4 6.05 -5.18 -4.52
C LEU A 4 6.19 -6.07 -5.77
N SER A 5 5.26 -6.97 -6.01
CA SER A 5 5.28 -7.85 -7.19
C SER A 5 3.92 -7.79 -7.92
N PRO A 6 3.61 -6.62 -8.52
CA PRO A 6 2.35 -6.42 -9.20
C PRO A 6 2.25 -7.23 -10.50
N PRO A 7 1.04 -7.46 -11.03
CA PRO A 7 0.89 -7.96 -12.40
C PRO A 7 1.41 -6.90 -13.40
N PRO A 8 1.51 -7.21 -14.71
CA PRO A 8 1.71 -6.18 -15.72
C PRO A 8 0.61 -5.11 -15.65
N ALA A 9 0.98 -3.84 -15.85
CA ALA A 9 0.01 -2.74 -15.97
C ALA A 9 -0.86 -2.93 -17.24
N PRO A 10 -2.14 -2.50 -17.23
CA PRO A 10 -2.83 -1.70 -16.21
C PRO A 10 -3.65 -2.53 -15.21
N ALA A 11 -3.41 -3.84 -15.09
CA ALA A 11 -4.20 -4.70 -14.21
C ALA A 11 -4.12 -4.24 -12.74
N PRO A 12 -5.22 -4.30 -11.96
CA PRO A 12 -5.20 -3.91 -10.55
C PRO A 12 -4.24 -4.80 -9.75
N VAL A 13 -3.62 -4.23 -8.73
CA VAL A 13 -2.79 -4.96 -7.78
C VAL A 13 -3.69 -5.52 -6.69
N ILE A 14 -3.81 -6.84 -6.59
CA ILE A 14 -4.59 -7.50 -5.54
C ILE A 14 -3.63 -8.07 -4.50
N VAL A 15 -3.49 -7.37 -3.38
CA VAL A 15 -2.63 -7.78 -2.26
C VAL A 15 -3.40 -8.74 -1.37
N TYR A 16 -3.11 -10.03 -1.51
CA TYR A 16 -3.77 -11.07 -0.71
C TYR A 16 -3.16 -11.16 0.69
N LYS A 17 -1.83 -11.20 0.74
CA LYS A 17 -1.06 -11.22 1.97
C LYS A 17 0.31 -10.62 1.70
N ASP A 18 0.61 -9.57 2.43
CA ASP A 18 1.91 -8.94 2.42
C ASP A 18 2.35 -8.64 3.86
N VAL A 19 3.54 -9.09 4.23
CA VAL A 19 4.10 -8.93 5.58
C VAL A 19 4.88 -7.62 5.74
N GLY A 20 5.08 -6.89 4.65
CA GLY A 20 5.86 -5.66 4.61
C GLY A 20 7.32 -5.88 4.23
N GLY A 21 8.15 -4.90 4.55
CA GLY A 21 9.56 -4.88 4.19
C GLY A 21 10.14 -3.48 4.38
N PHE A 22 11.17 -3.14 3.62
CA PHE A 22 11.81 -1.83 3.71
C PHE A 22 10.85 -0.72 3.27
N VAL A 23 10.57 0.23 4.16
CA VAL A 23 9.65 1.33 3.90
C VAL A 23 10.02 2.06 2.59
N SER A 24 11.31 2.27 2.31
CA SER A 24 11.79 2.92 1.08
C SER A 24 11.34 2.24 -0.22
N GLU A 25 11.35 0.91 -0.28
CA GLU A 25 10.91 0.15 -1.47
C GLU A 25 9.42 0.32 -1.71
N TYR A 26 8.62 0.25 -0.64
CA TYR A 26 7.17 0.42 -0.72
C TYR A 26 6.79 1.86 -1.02
N GLN A 27 7.54 2.85 -0.56
CA GLN A 27 7.34 4.26 -0.95
C GLN A 27 7.57 4.46 -2.44
N ALA A 28 8.69 3.97 -2.97
CA ALA A 28 8.99 4.04 -4.39
C ALA A 28 7.88 3.38 -5.22
N GLN A 29 7.42 2.19 -4.79
CA GLN A 29 6.35 1.48 -5.46
C GLN A 29 4.98 2.19 -5.35
N THR A 30 4.69 2.80 -4.20
CA THR A 30 3.47 3.60 -3.99
C THR A 30 3.44 4.79 -4.94
N GLU A 31 4.57 5.47 -5.13
CA GLU A 31 4.65 6.59 -6.06
C GLU A 31 4.49 6.12 -7.52
N ILE A 32 5.01 4.94 -7.89
CA ILE A 32 4.71 4.33 -9.21
C ILE A 32 3.20 4.13 -9.38
N TYR A 33 2.53 3.49 -8.42
CA TYR A 33 1.08 3.26 -8.49
C TYR A 33 0.28 4.56 -8.54
N ARG A 34 0.72 5.59 -7.83
CA ARG A 34 0.10 6.92 -7.87
C ARG A 34 0.16 7.53 -9.26
N ARG A 35 1.34 7.53 -9.90
CA ARG A 35 1.52 8.05 -11.26
C ARG A 35 0.74 7.27 -12.31
N GLU A 36 0.67 5.96 -12.15
CA GLU A 36 -0.10 5.07 -13.03
C GLU A 36 -1.62 5.22 -12.84
N GLY A 37 -2.08 5.86 -11.76
CA GLY A 37 -3.47 5.82 -11.35
C GLY A 37 -3.94 4.38 -11.08
N ARG A 38 -3.03 3.51 -10.63
CA ARG A 38 -3.26 2.09 -10.54
C ARG A 38 -4.14 1.73 -9.35
N GLU A 39 -5.16 0.90 -9.58
CA GLU A 39 -6.01 0.40 -8.50
C GLU A 39 -5.26 -0.65 -7.67
N VAL A 40 -5.32 -0.48 -6.35
CA VAL A 40 -4.77 -1.43 -5.37
C VAL A 40 -5.90 -1.92 -4.48
N ARG A 41 -6.04 -3.24 -4.35
CA ARG A 41 -7.05 -3.90 -3.52
C ARG A 41 -6.36 -4.69 -2.42
N LEU A 42 -6.70 -4.43 -1.17
CA LEU A 42 -6.02 -5.05 -0.02
C LEU A 42 -6.92 -6.08 0.65
N HIS A 43 -6.41 -7.29 0.89
CA HIS A 43 -6.94 -8.25 1.86
C HIS A 43 -6.12 -8.18 3.16
N GLU A 44 -4.99 -8.90 3.26
CA GLU A 44 -4.08 -8.81 4.41
C GLU A 44 -2.83 -8.01 4.05
N CYS A 45 -2.54 -7.01 4.87
CA CYS A 45 -1.35 -6.17 4.71
C CYS A 45 -0.78 -5.77 6.06
N ARG A 46 0.53 -5.94 6.25
CA ARG A 46 1.26 -5.62 7.47
C ARG A 46 2.41 -4.67 7.15
N SER A 47 2.63 -3.69 8.03
CA SER A 47 3.78 -2.78 7.91
C SER A 47 3.78 -1.95 6.62
N ALA A 48 4.89 -1.84 5.91
CA ALA A 48 5.08 -0.93 4.78
C ALA A 48 4.02 -1.00 3.65
N CYS A 49 3.38 -2.15 3.39
CA CYS A 49 2.30 -2.21 2.38
C CYS A 49 1.08 -1.33 2.73
N THR A 50 0.92 -0.93 4.00
CA THR A 50 -0.21 -0.08 4.43
C THR A 50 -0.16 1.31 3.82
N MET A 51 1.00 1.72 3.27
CA MET A 51 1.13 2.95 2.49
C MET A 51 0.24 2.97 1.25
N ALA A 52 -0.23 1.80 0.79
CA ALA A 52 -1.28 1.69 -0.23
C ALA A 52 -2.52 2.53 0.12
N LEU A 53 -2.85 2.70 1.39
CA LEU A 53 -4.00 3.50 1.85
C LEU A 53 -3.89 4.99 1.46
N SER A 54 -2.69 5.47 1.08
CA SER A 54 -2.46 6.83 0.57
C SER A 54 -2.87 7.01 -0.89
N LEU A 55 -3.13 5.92 -1.63
CA LEU A 55 -3.42 5.97 -3.05
C LEU A 55 -4.88 6.38 -3.28
N PRO A 56 -5.17 7.25 -4.27
CA PRO A 56 -6.54 7.66 -4.57
C PRO A 56 -7.40 6.49 -5.06
N ASN A 57 -6.78 5.49 -5.68
CA ASN A 57 -7.45 4.32 -6.25
C ASN A 57 -7.26 3.06 -5.39
N VAL A 58 -6.99 3.20 -4.09
CA VAL A 58 -7.01 2.07 -3.16
C VAL A 58 -8.45 1.67 -2.81
N CYS A 59 -8.67 0.38 -2.55
CA CYS A 59 -9.84 -0.10 -1.83
C CYS A 59 -9.45 -1.25 -0.90
N VAL A 60 -10.31 -1.52 0.08
CA VAL A 60 -10.19 -2.67 0.98
C VAL A 60 -11.45 -3.54 0.90
N TYR A 61 -11.31 -4.83 1.15
CA TYR A 61 -12.45 -5.73 1.32
C TYR A 61 -12.96 -5.64 2.76
N PRO A 62 -14.25 -5.91 3.05
CA PRO A 62 -14.80 -5.88 4.41
C PRO A 62 -14.05 -6.73 5.44
N ASP A 63 -13.52 -7.88 4.99
CA ASP A 63 -12.79 -8.87 5.78
C ASP A 63 -11.27 -8.63 5.85
N SER A 64 -10.78 -7.53 5.25
CA SER A 64 -9.37 -7.19 5.24
C SER A 64 -8.79 -7.04 6.65
N GLN A 65 -7.52 -7.39 6.80
CA GLN A 65 -6.74 -7.15 8.02
C GLN A 65 -5.53 -6.28 7.69
N VAL A 66 -5.54 -5.05 8.18
CA VAL A 66 -4.45 -4.11 7.96
C VAL A 66 -3.75 -3.83 9.28
N LYS A 67 -2.45 -4.14 9.35
CA LYS A 67 -1.68 -4.19 10.61
C LYS A 67 -0.59 -3.12 10.60
N PHE A 68 -0.71 -2.20 11.54
CA PHE A 68 0.13 -1.01 11.70
C PHE A 68 1.10 -1.19 12.86
N HIS A 69 2.36 -0.81 12.68
CA HIS A 69 3.37 -0.77 13.74
C HIS A 69 4.53 0.17 13.36
N LEU A 70 5.44 0.42 14.29
CA LEU A 70 6.68 1.18 14.09
C LEU A 70 7.64 0.46 13.14
N ALA A 71 8.36 1.20 12.31
CA ALA A 71 9.50 0.66 11.59
C ALA A 71 10.58 0.23 12.59
N TYR A 72 11.13 -0.96 12.39
CA TYR A 72 12.23 -1.49 13.19
C TYR A 72 13.21 -2.27 12.32
N ASN A 73 14.46 -2.31 12.74
CA ASN A 73 15.49 -3.13 12.08
C ASN A 73 15.22 -4.62 12.38
N PRO A 74 15.10 -5.49 11.37
CA PRO A 74 14.77 -6.90 11.59
C PRO A 74 15.85 -7.70 12.32
N ILE A 75 17.09 -7.19 12.43
CA ILE A 75 18.24 -7.88 13.03
C ILE A 75 18.32 -7.61 14.53
N ASP A 76 18.36 -6.34 14.94
CA ASP A 76 18.51 -5.92 16.34
C ASP A 76 17.18 -5.47 16.98
N HIS A 77 16.11 -5.44 16.19
CA HIS A 77 14.78 -4.99 16.54
C HIS A 77 14.67 -3.51 16.95
N GLN A 78 15.73 -2.71 16.86
CA GLN A 78 15.65 -1.29 17.24
C GLN A 78 14.65 -0.53 16.37
N THR A 79 13.80 0.29 17.00
CA THR A 79 12.81 1.10 16.29
C THR A 79 13.48 2.33 15.69
N ASP A 80 13.10 2.66 14.46
CA ASP A 80 13.54 3.89 13.81
C ASP A 80 12.41 4.92 13.88
N ALA A 81 12.61 5.97 14.67
CA ALA A 81 11.60 7.02 14.86
C ALA A 81 11.36 7.85 13.59
N GLY A 82 12.42 8.10 12.79
CA GLY A 82 12.33 8.87 11.55
C GLY A 82 11.52 8.12 10.50
N VAL A 83 11.88 6.87 10.25
CA VAL A 83 11.18 6.00 9.30
C VAL A 83 9.75 5.70 9.78
N SER A 84 9.54 5.56 11.09
CA SER A 84 8.19 5.39 11.65
C SER A 84 7.30 6.61 11.44
N ALA A 85 7.83 7.82 11.64
CA ALA A 85 7.09 9.05 11.38
C ALA A 85 6.77 9.19 9.88
N GLU A 86 7.73 8.86 9.02
CA GLU A 86 7.54 8.86 7.58
C GLU A 86 6.45 7.87 7.14
N LEU A 87 6.49 6.63 7.62
CA LEU A 87 5.45 5.63 7.39
C LEU A 87 4.08 6.12 7.86
N PHE A 88 4.00 6.71 9.05
CA PHE A 88 2.75 7.24 9.60
C PHE A 88 2.15 8.35 8.73
N ASN A 89 2.99 9.20 8.13
CA ASN A 89 2.56 10.32 7.29
C ASN A 89 1.89 9.91 5.98
N TYR A 90 2.08 8.67 5.52
CA TYR A 90 1.35 8.15 4.36
C TYR A 90 -0.13 7.90 4.66
N TYR A 91 -0.53 7.72 5.92
CA TYR A 91 -1.89 7.33 6.22
C TYR A 91 -2.88 8.50 6.10
N PRO A 92 -4.09 8.26 5.55
CA PRO A 92 -5.16 9.26 5.54
C PRO A 92 -5.43 9.82 6.94
N ALA A 93 -5.85 11.08 7.01
CA ALA A 93 -6.03 11.79 8.29
C ALA A 93 -6.92 11.02 9.28
N ALA A 94 -8.06 10.49 8.84
CA ALA A 94 -8.97 9.69 9.67
C ALA A 94 -8.31 8.39 10.19
N VAL A 95 -7.45 7.75 9.39
CA VAL A 95 -6.70 6.56 9.80
C VAL A 95 -5.64 6.94 10.83
N ARG A 96 -4.92 8.06 10.63
CA ARG A 96 -3.96 8.57 11.62
C ARG A 96 -4.63 8.93 12.93
N GLU A 97 -5.78 9.59 12.89
CA GLU A 97 -6.55 9.94 14.09
C GLU A 97 -7.02 8.68 14.83
N ARG A 98 -7.54 7.69 14.10
CA ARG A 98 -7.95 6.40 14.69
C ARG A 98 -6.79 5.66 15.36
N LEU A 99 -5.59 5.77 14.80
CA LEU A 99 -4.38 5.19 15.34
C LEU A 99 -3.77 6.05 16.45
N GLY A 100 -3.83 7.37 16.40
CA GLY A 100 -3.08 8.27 17.29
C GLY A 100 -1.57 8.24 17.03
N TYR A 101 -0.93 7.09 17.26
CA TYR A 101 0.50 6.84 17.02
C TYR A 101 0.76 5.36 16.72
N LEU A 102 1.96 5.06 16.19
CA LEU A 102 2.42 3.70 15.94
C LEU A 102 3.15 3.13 17.17
N THR A 103 2.93 1.84 17.43
CA THR A 103 3.56 1.07 18.51
C THR A 103 4.40 -0.07 17.94
N ARG A 104 5.23 -0.74 18.76
CA ARG A 104 5.90 -1.98 18.33
C ARG A 104 4.90 -3.12 18.12
N GLN A 105 3.86 -3.18 18.94
CA GLN A 105 2.76 -4.12 18.79
C GLN A 105 1.89 -3.73 17.59
N TYR A 106 1.37 -4.73 16.90
CA TYR A 106 0.41 -4.48 15.82
C TYR A 106 -0.86 -3.86 16.37
N ARG A 107 -1.24 -2.73 15.78
CA ARG A 107 -2.61 -2.25 15.80
C ARG A 107 -3.27 -2.73 14.53
N VAL A 108 -4.41 -3.41 14.66
CA VAL A 108 -5.13 -3.98 13.52
C VAL A 108 -6.38 -3.16 13.30
N LEU A 109 -6.58 -2.67 12.08
CA LEU A 109 -7.88 -2.17 11.63
C LEU A 109 -8.46 -3.16 10.64
N SER A 110 -9.74 -3.47 10.82
CA SER A 110 -10.47 -4.32 9.88
C SER A 110 -10.81 -3.55 8.61
N GLY A 111 -11.15 -4.28 7.55
CA GLY A 111 -11.69 -3.72 6.32
C GLY A 111 -12.89 -2.83 6.54
N ASN A 112 -13.90 -3.32 7.28
CA ASN A 112 -15.09 -2.53 7.65
C ASN A 112 -14.75 -1.24 8.40
N GLU A 113 -13.78 -1.29 9.31
CA GLU A 113 -13.34 -0.12 10.05
C GLU A 113 -12.66 0.89 9.13
N LEU A 114 -11.75 0.46 8.26
CA LEU A 114 -11.14 1.33 7.25
C LEU A 114 -12.18 1.93 6.31
N ILE A 115 -13.20 1.15 5.93
CA ILE A 115 -14.31 1.66 5.12
C ILE A 115 -15.08 2.75 5.86
N SER A 116 -15.37 2.58 7.14
CA SER A 116 -16.01 3.61 7.98
C SER A 116 -15.17 4.88 8.12
N LEU A 117 -13.85 4.77 7.97
CA LEU A 117 -12.90 5.89 7.98
C LEU A 117 -12.71 6.54 6.60
N GLY A 118 -13.50 6.12 5.60
CA GLY A 118 -13.51 6.72 4.26
C GLY A 118 -12.64 6.01 3.23
N ILE A 119 -12.07 4.84 3.54
CA ILE A 119 -11.42 4.01 2.51
C ILE A 119 -12.50 3.33 1.66
N ARG A 120 -12.30 3.29 0.34
CA ARG A 120 -13.30 2.71 -0.56
C ARG A 120 -13.46 1.20 -0.33
N ASN A 121 -14.69 0.70 -0.39
CA ASN A 121 -15.01 -0.73 -0.35
C ASN A 121 -14.79 -1.36 -1.74
N CYS A 122 -13.97 -2.39 -1.84
CA CYS A 122 -13.71 -3.08 -3.11
C CYS A 122 -14.94 -3.81 -3.69
N ASN A 123 -15.91 -4.17 -2.85
CA ASN A 123 -17.15 -4.82 -3.28
C ASN A 123 -18.22 -3.79 -3.72
N GLY A 124 -17.99 -2.51 -3.47
CA GLY A 124 -18.92 -1.44 -3.84
C GLY A 124 -18.84 -1.09 -5.32
N SER A 125 -19.96 -0.64 -5.89
CA SER A 125 -20.05 -0.13 -7.27
C SER A 125 -19.46 1.28 -7.44
N ASP A 126 -19.06 1.94 -6.34
CA ASP A 126 -18.51 3.29 -6.33
C ASP A 126 -17.07 3.30 -6.86
N ARG A 127 -16.91 3.08 -8.16
CA ARG A 127 -15.64 3.34 -8.83
C ARG A 127 -15.52 4.84 -8.99
N THR A 128 -15.06 5.52 -7.95
CA THR A 128 -14.51 6.88 -8.09
C THR A 128 -13.23 6.76 -8.89
N VAL A 129 -13.36 6.53 -10.20
CA VAL A 129 -12.33 6.88 -11.15
C VAL A 129 -12.20 8.38 -11.01
N VAL A 130 -11.12 8.84 -10.38
CA VAL A 130 -10.58 10.16 -10.67
C VAL A 130 -10.21 10.09 -12.14
N ALA A 131 -11.20 10.31 -13.00
CA ALA A 131 -10.97 10.64 -14.38
C ALA A 131 -10.12 11.90 -14.29
N SER A 132 -8.81 11.73 -14.52
CA SER A 132 -8.04 12.82 -15.08
C SER A 132 -8.94 13.40 -16.16
N ARG A 133 -9.34 14.67 -16.01
CA ARG A 133 -10.01 15.41 -17.06
C ARG A 133 -9.03 15.41 -18.24
N ALA A 134 -9.01 14.32 -19.01
CA ALA A 134 -8.71 14.37 -20.41
C ALA A 134 -9.65 15.45 -20.91
N ARG A 135 -9.05 16.56 -21.35
CA ARG A 135 -9.78 17.67 -21.96
C ARG A 135 -10.65 17.04 -23.03
N ARG A 136 -11.95 16.85 -22.72
CA ARG A 136 -12.93 16.49 -23.74
C ARG A 136 -12.81 17.60 -24.77
N GLY A 137 -12.47 17.19 -25.98
CA GLY A 137 -12.15 18.08 -27.08
C GLY A 137 -13.17 19.20 -27.17
N ALA A 138 -12.68 20.38 -27.54
CA ALA A 138 -13.48 21.51 -27.91
C ALA A 138 -14.52 21.06 -28.95
N GLN A 139 -15.73 20.79 -28.49
CA GLN A 139 -16.91 20.87 -29.32
C GLN A 139 -17.25 22.35 -29.38
N THR A 140 -17.06 22.92 -30.57
CA THR A 140 -17.45 24.28 -30.94
C THR A 140 -18.95 24.45 -30.68
N VAL A 141 -19.30 25.07 -29.55
CA VAL A 141 -20.62 25.66 -29.35
C VAL A 141 -20.54 27.13 -29.72
N ALA A 142 -21.42 27.50 -30.65
CA ALA A 142 -21.53 28.81 -31.26
C ALA A 142 -21.72 29.92 -30.23
N SER A 143 -21.16 31.08 -30.55
CA SER A 143 -21.19 32.33 -29.78
C SER A 143 -22.60 32.72 -29.34
N ALA A 144 -22.78 32.88 -28.03
CA ALA A 144 -23.76 33.79 -27.45
C ALA A 144 -22.97 34.89 -26.71
N ALA A 145 -23.33 36.15 -26.98
CA ALA A 145 -22.65 37.35 -26.48
C ALA A 145 -22.59 37.41 -24.93
N PRO A 146 -21.55 38.03 -24.34
CA PRO A 146 -21.41 38.03 -22.88
C PRO A 146 -22.29 39.09 -22.25
N ALA A 147 -23.08 38.68 -21.25
CA ALA A 147 -23.55 39.57 -20.20
C ALA A 147 -22.35 40.00 -19.35
N ALA A 148 -22.30 41.26 -18.96
CA ALA A 148 -21.21 41.86 -18.22
C ALA A 148 -20.96 41.12 -16.89
N ASP A 149 -19.76 40.56 -16.73
CA ASP A 149 -19.30 39.93 -15.49
C ASP A 149 -18.53 40.98 -14.66
N PRO A 150 -19.14 41.52 -13.58
CA PRO A 150 -18.55 42.61 -12.81
C PRO A 150 -17.28 42.20 -12.05
N LEU A 151 -17.00 40.90 -11.91
CA LEU A 151 -15.79 40.42 -11.25
C LEU A 151 -14.57 40.37 -12.20
N GLY A 152 -14.81 40.20 -13.50
CA GLY A 152 -13.78 40.29 -14.53
C GLY A 152 -13.20 41.70 -14.69
N ASP A 153 -14.03 42.72 -14.51
CA ASP A 153 -13.62 44.13 -14.64
C ASP A 153 -12.68 44.58 -13.51
N LEU A 154 -12.85 44.02 -12.30
CA LEU A 154 -11.95 44.28 -11.17
C LEU A 154 -10.57 43.62 -11.38
N ALA A 155 -10.53 42.39 -11.91
CA ALA A 155 -9.28 41.71 -12.22
C ALA A 155 -8.47 42.43 -13.31
N GLN A 156 -9.15 43.05 -14.29
CA GLN A 156 -8.53 43.85 -15.34
C GLN A 156 -7.95 45.16 -14.78
N LYS A 157 -8.66 45.82 -13.86
CA LYS A 157 -8.20 47.04 -13.17
C LYS A 157 -7.00 46.79 -12.26
N VAL A 158 -7.00 45.69 -11.51
CA VAL A 158 -5.86 45.32 -10.66
C VAL A 158 -4.63 44.99 -11.49
N ARG A 159 -4.79 44.27 -12.62
CA ARG A 159 -3.65 44.04 -13.55
C ARG A 159 -3.12 45.34 -14.15
N GLY A 160 -4.00 46.26 -14.55
CA GLY A 160 -3.61 47.58 -15.06
C GLY A 160 -2.78 48.39 -14.06
N ALA A 161 -3.24 48.49 -12.81
CA ALA A 161 -2.53 49.22 -11.75
C ALA A 161 -1.15 48.62 -11.43
N VAL A 162 -1.04 47.28 -11.40
CA VAL A 162 0.24 46.59 -11.19
C VAL A 162 1.19 46.81 -12.36
N SER A 163 0.67 46.84 -13.60
CA SER A 163 1.50 47.09 -14.80
C SER A 163 2.07 48.51 -14.84
N GLN A 164 1.33 49.47 -14.29
CA GLN A 164 1.72 50.88 -14.26
C GLN A 164 2.69 51.21 -13.11
N ALA A 165 2.67 50.43 -12.02
CA ALA A 165 3.59 50.57 -10.89
C ALA A 165 5.01 50.03 -11.17
N PHE A 166 5.17 49.18 -12.19
CA PHE A 166 6.46 48.58 -12.59
C PHE A 166 7.03 49.13 -13.92
N ALA A 167 6.39 50.15 -14.51
CA ALA A 167 6.87 50.77 -15.73
C ALA A 167 7.85 51.92 -15.40
N ASP A 168 9.15 51.61 -15.42
CA ASP A 168 10.22 52.60 -15.35
C ASP A 168 10.39 53.28 -16.74
N PRO A 169 10.19 54.60 -16.90
CA PRO A 169 10.11 55.25 -18.22
C PRO A 169 11.45 55.37 -18.97
N THR A 170 12.56 54.87 -18.40
CA THR A 170 13.90 55.01 -18.97
C THR A 170 14.49 53.71 -19.52
N SER A 171 13.71 52.61 -19.59
CA SER A 171 14.18 51.32 -20.11
C SER A 171 13.62 51.02 -21.51
N PRO A 172 14.45 50.73 -22.53
CA PRO A 172 13.96 50.33 -23.84
C PRO A 172 13.26 48.96 -23.80
N PRO A 173 12.25 48.71 -24.65
CA PRO A 173 11.42 47.51 -24.59
C PRO A 173 12.26 46.26 -24.89
N GLN A 174 12.40 45.38 -23.88
CA GLN A 174 12.95 44.06 -24.09
C GLN A 174 11.92 43.23 -24.86
N GLY A 175 12.28 42.82 -26.07
CA GLY A 175 11.46 41.94 -26.90
C GLY A 175 11.17 40.60 -26.22
N PRO A 176 10.22 39.81 -26.74
CA PRO A 176 9.83 38.55 -26.12
C PRO A 176 11.02 37.59 -26.03
N ILE A 177 11.28 37.10 -24.81
CA ILE A 177 12.28 36.08 -24.49
C ILE A 177 12.01 34.85 -25.37
N ARG A 178 12.93 34.56 -26.30
CA ARG A 178 12.89 33.32 -27.10
C ARG A 178 13.58 32.21 -26.33
N LEU A 179 12.82 31.28 -25.75
CA LEU A 179 13.36 30.00 -25.28
C LEU A 179 13.66 29.12 -26.51
N ALA A 180 14.94 28.84 -26.74
CA ALA A 180 15.36 27.83 -27.71
C ALA A 180 15.11 26.42 -27.13
N LEU A 181 14.07 25.74 -27.61
CA LEU A 181 13.89 24.32 -27.42
C LEU A 181 14.78 23.59 -28.43
N ALA A 182 15.80 22.88 -27.95
CA ALA A 182 16.62 22.02 -28.80
C ALA A 182 15.78 20.82 -29.28
N GLU A 183 15.53 20.78 -30.59
CA GLU A 183 14.84 19.71 -31.29
C GLU A 183 15.76 18.48 -31.35
N ARG A 184 15.34 17.36 -30.77
CA ARG A 184 16.04 16.07 -30.95
C ARG A 184 15.65 15.52 -32.31
N ASP A 185 16.54 15.74 -33.26
CA ASP A 185 16.44 15.23 -34.62
C ASP A 185 16.42 13.69 -34.62
N ARG A 186 15.35 13.11 -35.17
CA ARG A 186 15.27 11.68 -35.49
C ARG A 186 15.81 11.51 -36.91
N LEU A 187 17.11 11.29 -37.03
CA LEU A 187 17.73 10.82 -38.26
C LEU A 187 17.93 9.30 -38.19
N SER A 188 17.14 8.61 -39.01
CA SER A 188 17.38 7.24 -39.43
C SER A 188 18.47 7.22 -40.50
N ALA A 189 19.44 6.32 -40.34
CA ALA A 189 20.17 5.55 -41.38
C ALA A 189 21.69 5.48 -41.15
N ASN A 190 22.15 4.24 -40.98
CA ASN A 190 23.40 3.66 -41.48
C ASN A 190 24.68 4.51 -41.39
N ARG A 191 25.53 4.20 -40.39
CA ARG A 191 26.97 4.15 -40.64
C ARG A 191 27.68 3.20 -39.68
N ALA A 192 28.56 2.40 -40.30
CA ALA A 192 29.40 1.37 -39.75
C ALA A 192 30.22 1.82 -38.53
N ILE A 193 30.43 0.89 -37.61
CA ILE A 193 31.46 1.01 -36.57
C ILE A 193 32.33 -0.24 -36.66
N ASP A 194 33.48 -0.09 -37.32
CA ASP A 194 34.61 -0.97 -37.16
C ASP A 194 35.46 -0.52 -35.97
N ALA A 195 36.14 -1.51 -35.39
CA ALA A 195 37.30 -1.46 -34.50
C ALA A 195 37.08 -1.18 -32.99
N THR A 196 37.19 -2.30 -32.27
CA THR A 196 37.60 -2.52 -30.87
C THR A 196 38.78 -1.67 -30.37
N PRO A 197 38.96 -1.56 -29.04
CA PRO A 197 39.99 -2.43 -28.45
C PRO A 197 39.48 -3.26 -27.27
N THR A 198 39.86 -4.54 -27.35
CA THR A 198 39.66 -5.63 -26.39
C THR A 198 40.38 -5.35 -25.06
N ALA A 199 39.63 -5.34 -23.96
CA ALA A 199 40.18 -5.55 -22.62
C ALA A 199 40.12 -7.06 -22.32
N SER A 200 41.29 -7.70 -22.28
CA SER A 200 41.45 -9.11 -21.92
C SER A 200 41.13 -9.35 -20.45
N ILE A 201 40.10 -10.15 -20.17
CA ILE A 201 40.00 -10.87 -18.90
C ILE A 201 40.47 -12.31 -19.15
N ARG A 202 41.48 -12.71 -18.37
CA ARG A 202 42.05 -14.05 -18.30
C ARG A 202 40.95 -15.09 -18.07
N ALA A 203 40.89 -16.09 -18.94
CA ALA A 203 40.23 -17.35 -18.70
C ALA A 203 41.12 -18.21 -17.81
N ASN A 204 40.71 -18.42 -16.56
CA ASN A 204 41.04 -19.63 -15.81
C ASN A 204 40.14 -19.75 -14.57
N GLU A 205 38.95 -20.34 -14.75
CA GLU A 205 38.21 -21.05 -13.68
C GLU A 205 37.17 -21.98 -14.33
N PRO A 206 36.97 -23.21 -13.82
CA PRO A 206 36.14 -24.24 -14.44
C PRO A 206 34.64 -23.93 -14.30
N ALA A 207 33.87 -24.44 -15.26
CA ALA A 207 32.41 -24.28 -15.35
C ALA A 207 31.70 -24.56 -14.02
N PRO A 208 30.66 -23.78 -13.65
CA PRO A 208 29.86 -24.09 -12.47
C PRO A 208 29.15 -25.42 -12.69
N ALA A 209 29.33 -26.33 -11.73
CA ALA A 209 28.65 -27.61 -11.69
C ALA A 209 27.12 -27.42 -11.78
N GLU A 210 26.50 -28.30 -12.56
CA GLU A 210 25.06 -28.41 -12.76
C GLU A 210 24.33 -28.39 -11.41
N ALA A 211 23.43 -27.41 -11.24
CA ALA A 211 22.64 -27.30 -10.02
C ALA A 211 21.75 -28.54 -9.88
N PRO A 212 21.70 -29.21 -8.71
CA PRO A 212 20.85 -30.38 -8.53
C PRO A 212 19.38 -29.99 -8.72
N GLU A 213 18.64 -30.79 -9.49
CA GLU A 213 17.21 -30.60 -9.68
C GLU A 213 16.48 -30.55 -8.32
N PRO A 214 15.44 -29.70 -8.18
CA PRO A 214 14.63 -29.67 -6.97
C PRO A 214 13.96 -31.04 -6.74
N PRO A 215 13.75 -31.45 -5.48
CA PRO A 215 13.15 -32.73 -5.17
C PRO A 215 11.77 -32.86 -5.82
N ARG A 216 11.51 -34.04 -6.42
CA ARG A 216 10.21 -34.33 -7.03
C ARG A 216 9.09 -34.17 -6.01
N ARG A 217 8.02 -33.49 -6.44
CA ARG A 217 6.75 -33.42 -5.70
C ARG A 217 6.28 -34.85 -5.37
N PRO A 218 5.99 -35.19 -4.10
CA PRO A 218 5.45 -36.49 -3.76
C PRO A 218 4.08 -36.70 -4.44
N PRO A 219 3.74 -37.93 -4.84
CA PRO A 219 2.46 -38.22 -5.48
C PRO A 219 1.30 -37.94 -4.50
N SER A 220 0.18 -37.46 -5.03
CA SER A 220 -1.02 -36.99 -4.30
C SER A 220 -1.78 -38.07 -3.50
N VAL A 221 -1.14 -39.19 -3.19
CA VAL A 221 -1.69 -40.32 -2.42
C VAL A 221 -1.00 -40.41 -1.05
N ALA A 222 -0.93 -39.29 -0.33
CA ALA A 222 -0.47 -39.24 1.06
C ALA A 222 -1.40 -38.41 1.96
N PHE A 223 -2.70 -38.40 1.63
CA PHE A 223 -3.75 -38.07 2.58
C PHE A 223 -4.73 -39.24 2.63
N THR A 224 -4.33 -40.27 3.36
CA THR A 224 -5.27 -41.27 3.88
C THR A 224 -5.27 -41.13 5.39
N SER A 225 -6.45 -41.10 6.00
CA SER A 225 -6.66 -40.91 7.44
C SER A 225 -6.26 -42.13 8.29
N ALA A 226 -5.24 -42.89 7.87
CA ALA A 226 -4.84 -44.16 8.46
C ALA A 226 -3.54 -44.10 9.29
N ASP A 227 -2.75 -43.01 9.21
CA ASP A 227 -1.56 -42.81 10.06
C ASP A 227 -1.86 -42.11 11.40
N ALA A 228 -3.10 -41.68 11.63
CA ALA A 228 -3.52 -41.07 12.91
C ALA A 228 -3.82 -42.10 14.03
N GLN A 229 -3.62 -43.40 13.79
CA GLN A 229 -3.95 -44.46 14.77
C GLN A 229 -2.79 -45.42 15.08
N LYS A 230 -1.56 -45.07 14.72
CA LYS A 230 -0.36 -45.89 15.02
C LYS A 230 0.63 -45.19 15.95
N GLU A 231 0.13 -44.45 16.94
CA GLU A 231 0.87 -44.13 18.18
C GLU A 231 -0.09 -44.29 19.36
N ALA A 232 -0.48 -45.53 19.63
CA ALA A 232 -1.28 -45.88 20.79
C ALA A 232 -0.80 -47.22 21.36
N HIS A 233 0.47 -47.32 21.75
CA HIS A 233 0.97 -48.42 22.56
C HIS A 233 1.97 -47.90 23.61
N SER A 234 1.45 -47.80 24.84
CA SER A 234 2.04 -48.29 26.09
C SER A 234 3.33 -47.66 26.62
N GLU A 235 3.19 -46.69 27.54
CA GLU A 235 4.09 -46.50 28.68
C GLU A 235 3.22 -46.17 29.93
N PRO A 236 3.52 -46.69 31.14
CA PRO A 236 2.62 -46.66 32.29
C PRO A 236 2.65 -45.34 33.07
N LEU A 237 1.50 -44.95 33.63
CA LEU A 237 1.35 -43.81 34.56
C LEU A 237 2.13 -44.04 35.87
N PRO A 238 2.76 -42.98 36.44
CA PRO A 238 2.90 -42.86 37.89
C PRO A 238 1.79 -41.97 38.47
N GLU A 239 1.46 -42.28 39.72
CA GLU A 239 0.38 -41.77 40.53
C GLU A 239 0.33 -40.24 40.71
N ILE A 240 -0.89 -39.80 40.95
CA ILE A 240 -1.32 -38.45 41.30
C ILE A 240 -0.87 -38.13 42.73
N ALA A 241 0.04 -37.16 42.92
CA ALA A 241 0.17 -36.41 44.16
C ALA A 241 1.01 -35.13 43.98
N ALA A 242 0.57 -34.07 44.68
CA ALA A 242 1.28 -32.82 45.01
C ALA A 242 1.20 -31.63 44.00
N SER A 243 0.19 -30.81 44.25
CA SER A 243 0.19 -29.33 44.34
C SER A 243 1.37 -28.56 43.73
N ALA A 244 1.07 -27.74 42.72
CA ALA A 244 1.96 -26.68 42.24
C ALA A 244 2.15 -25.59 43.33
N PRO A 245 3.34 -24.98 43.46
CA PRO A 245 3.58 -23.92 44.45
C PRO A 245 2.86 -22.62 44.07
N LEU A 246 2.13 -22.06 45.04
CA LEU A 246 1.50 -20.74 44.97
C LEU A 246 2.57 -19.64 44.96
N ILE A 247 2.49 -18.74 43.97
CA ILE A 247 3.23 -17.46 43.98
C ILE A 247 2.60 -16.56 45.06
N PRO A 248 3.38 -15.95 45.97
CA PRO A 248 2.84 -15.03 46.98
C PRO A 248 2.22 -13.80 46.30
N GLY A 249 0.91 -13.58 46.50
CA GLY A 249 0.22 -12.34 46.12
C GLY A 249 -0.81 -12.42 44.98
N GLY A 250 -1.04 -13.60 44.36
CA GLY A 250 -2.08 -13.77 43.34
C GLY A 250 -3.44 -14.15 43.92
N GLN A 251 -4.44 -13.28 43.83
CA GLN A 251 -5.84 -13.61 44.12
C GLN A 251 -6.43 -14.45 42.96
N PRO A 252 -7.12 -15.59 43.22
CA PRO A 252 -7.78 -16.34 42.16
C PRO A 252 -9.07 -15.63 41.69
N ILE A 253 -9.20 -15.41 40.37
CA ILE A 253 -10.44 -14.95 39.76
C ILE A 253 -11.43 -16.12 39.80
N LEU A 254 -12.46 -16.00 40.64
CA LEU A 254 -13.54 -16.97 40.76
C LEU A 254 -14.26 -17.17 39.42
N ALA A 255 -14.17 -18.38 38.89
CA ALA A 255 -15.05 -18.89 37.85
C ALA A 255 -16.41 -19.24 38.48
N SER A 256 -17.41 -18.37 38.30
CA SER A 256 -18.82 -18.67 38.59
C SER A 256 -19.68 -18.29 37.39
N GLY A 257 -19.61 -19.11 36.34
CA GLY A 257 -20.62 -19.14 35.29
C GLY A 257 -21.71 -20.14 35.68
N ALA A 258 -22.80 -19.66 36.28
CA ALA A 258 -24.02 -20.46 36.44
C ALA A 258 -24.94 -20.17 35.24
N PHE A 259 -25.03 -21.14 34.32
CA PHE A 259 -26.05 -21.19 33.29
C PHE A 259 -27.42 -21.47 33.94
N VAL A 260 -28.36 -20.54 33.79
CA VAL A 260 -29.78 -20.76 34.11
C VAL A 260 -30.48 -21.17 32.82
N LEU A 261 -31.01 -22.39 32.79
CA LEU A 261 -31.91 -22.90 31.75
C LEU A 261 -33.31 -22.26 31.87
N PRO A 262 -34.01 -21.93 30.78
CA PRO A 262 -35.37 -21.42 30.85
C PRO A 262 -36.36 -22.58 31.07
N LEU A 263 -37.18 -22.46 32.12
CA LEU A 263 -38.33 -23.32 32.36
C LEU A 263 -39.45 -23.00 31.35
N ALA A 264 -39.94 -24.05 30.69
CA ALA A 264 -41.17 -24.06 29.91
C ALA A 264 -42.39 -24.26 30.81
N GLY A 265 -43.50 -23.61 30.44
CA GLY A 265 -44.84 -23.77 31.03
C GLY A 265 -45.49 -22.39 31.18
N GLY A 266 -46.69 -22.08 30.69
CA GLY A 266 -47.82 -22.89 30.25
C GLY A 266 -49.09 -22.11 30.62
N VAL A 267 -49.80 -21.64 29.59
CA VAL A 267 -51.24 -21.37 29.41
C VAL A 267 -52.17 -21.16 30.64
N ALA A 268 -52.94 -20.05 30.55
CA ALA A 268 -54.33 -19.77 31.02
C ALA A 268 -54.67 -19.73 32.52
N HIS A 269 -55.25 -18.61 32.97
CA HIS A 269 -56.70 -18.37 32.97
C HIS A 269 -57.02 -16.88 33.06
#